data_AF-A0A9D9L6S6-F1
#
_entry.id   AF-A0A9D9L6S6-F1
#
_cell.length_a   1.000
_cell.length_b   1.000
_cell.length_c   1.000
_cell.angle_alpha   90.00
_cell.angle_beta   90.00
_cell.angle_gamma   90.00
#
_symmetry.space_group_name_H-M   'P 1'
#
loop_
_entity.id
_entity.type
_entity.pdbx_description
1 polymer ?
#
loop_
_entity_poly.entity_id
_entity_poly.type
_entity_poly.pdbx_seq_one_letter_code
_entity_poly.pdbx_strand_id
1 'polypeptide(L)'
;MLGNNETIEGISSSDLFQKMLKEIPWSNLRVYIQSNAQVLKACTLGGRRLDPQQRGWFEKMVLREAEKSQFSEAICNGVFAAWYPVREELHNTLEDYFHSDEYKDYRSANDIPEDSYVLSDEKFDEFFSVSQTDAWRILLRFSPLKFTKEQADKVLDTSAGNVELLEQLKELKEANADLQRKNASLQGEAEKLRAKQQADAQDIQEQKRQSRQLRQDIETWQRKCESQQAEIKRLNDSLTQKDANLSSKETEIRDQSAREISRVQNELDRIQGEIGVWKSRYEGQLQQNRQLENEAKEAVRQAKITQEASDKTTAESEKLRSFADLLLSRIDWPRVGAAMKMNPTVRRNFNSLVRKLNYEDNAPRIEEALPVFWDGLQEREKKLIAKIAKSNTEEVMNGNMDGYWDEISQDFEETQLTLEARMFMLGLLRDVFFQTFEPEDLEKPIIPPKKK
;
A
#
# COMPACT_ATOMS: atom_id res chain seq x y z
N MET A 1 -118.54 -47.99 18.95
CA MET A 1 -117.07 -48.06 18.90
C MET A 1 -116.70 -49.04 17.81
N LEU A 2 -115.96 -48.57 16.80
CA LEU A 2 -115.49 -49.44 15.73
C LEU A 2 -114.43 -50.39 16.30
N GLY A 3 -114.63 -51.70 16.14
CA GLY A 3 -113.59 -52.69 16.44
C GLY A 3 -112.68 -52.92 15.22
N ASN A 4 -111.44 -53.35 15.46
CA ASN A 4 -110.38 -53.56 14.44
C ASN A 4 -110.78 -54.39 13.21
N ASN A 5 -111.87 -55.17 13.31
CA ASN A 5 -112.34 -56.07 12.27
C ASN A 5 -113.44 -55.49 11.35
N GLU A 6 -113.90 -54.25 11.55
CA GLU A 6 -114.91 -53.64 10.69
C GLU A 6 -114.29 -53.11 9.39
N THR A 7 -114.88 -53.40 8.23
CA THR A 7 -114.37 -52.90 6.93
C THR A 7 -114.59 -51.40 6.83
N ILE A 8 -113.50 -50.63 6.89
CA ILE A 8 -113.53 -49.17 6.72
C ILE A 8 -113.44 -48.86 5.22
N GLU A 9 -114.48 -48.24 4.65
CA GLU A 9 -114.49 -47.83 3.24
C GLU A 9 -113.39 -46.77 2.97
N GLY A 10 -112.64 -46.94 1.87
CA GLY A 10 -111.61 -45.98 1.47
C GLY A 10 -110.17 -46.29 1.90
N ILE A 11 -109.92 -47.36 2.68
CA ILE A 11 -108.56 -47.79 3.08
C ILE A 11 -108.26 -49.22 2.62
N SER A 12 -107.17 -49.41 1.89
CA SER A 12 -106.62 -50.73 1.59
C SER A 12 -105.82 -51.28 2.78
N SER A 13 -106.30 -52.38 3.38
CA SER A 13 -105.60 -53.04 4.50
C SER A 13 -104.22 -53.57 4.10
N SER A 14 -104.05 -54.01 2.84
CA SER A 14 -102.75 -54.47 2.32
C SER A 14 -101.74 -53.32 2.22
N ASP A 15 -102.17 -52.15 1.75
CA ASP A 15 -101.28 -50.99 1.59
C ASP A 15 -100.83 -50.42 2.94
N LEU A 16 -101.74 -50.31 3.92
CA LEU A 16 -101.39 -49.87 5.27
C LEU A 16 -100.45 -50.86 5.97
N PHE A 17 -100.73 -52.17 5.86
CA PHE A 17 -99.89 -53.20 6.44
C PHE A 17 -98.49 -53.20 5.81
N GLN A 18 -98.41 -52.98 4.49
CA GLN A 18 -97.14 -52.85 3.79
C GLN A 18 -96.37 -51.59 4.20
N LYS A 19 -97.05 -50.45 4.39
CA LYS A 19 -96.43 -49.22 4.92
C LYS A 19 -95.87 -49.47 6.33
N MET A 20 -96.66 -50.07 7.22
CA MET A 20 -96.25 -50.45 8.56
C MET A 20 -94.98 -51.32 8.54
N LEU A 21 -94.95 -52.37 7.71
CA LEU A 21 -93.77 -53.24 7.57
C LEU A 21 -92.50 -52.52 7.08
N LYS A 22 -92.63 -51.56 6.17
CA LYS A 22 -91.49 -50.80 5.62
C LYS A 22 -90.86 -49.87 6.65
N GLU A 23 -91.66 -49.35 7.57
CA GLU A 23 -91.18 -48.41 8.60
C GLU A 23 -90.45 -49.11 9.75
N ILE A 24 -90.71 -50.39 10.00
CA ILE A 24 -90.09 -51.14 11.10
C ILE A 24 -88.57 -51.30 10.87
N PRO A 25 -87.70 -51.00 11.84
CA PRO A 25 -86.27 -51.29 11.75
C PRO A 25 -86.01 -52.78 11.54
N TRP A 26 -84.96 -53.12 10.78
CA TRP A 26 -84.66 -54.52 10.45
C TRP A 26 -84.47 -55.42 11.68
N SER A 27 -83.89 -54.89 12.76
CA SER A 27 -83.74 -55.60 14.04
C SER A 27 -85.08 -56.09 14.57
N ASN A 28 -86.10 -55.23 14.58
CA ASN A 28 -87.40 -55.50 15.16
C ASN A 28 -88.21 -56.42 14.24
N LEU A 29 -88.14 -56.19 12.92
CA LEU A 29 -88.76 -57.08 11.93
C LEU A 29 -88.17 -58.50 12.01
N ARG A 30 -86.85 -58.62 12.18
CA ARG A 30 -86.18 -59.92 12.34
C ARG A 30 -86.65 -60.64 13.60
N VAL A 31 -86.75 -59.93 14.74
CA VAL A 31 -87.24 -60.51 15.99
C VAL A 31 -88.68 -60.99 15.84
N TYR A 32 -89.55 -60.20 15.21
CA TYR A 32 -90.92 -60.61 14.90
C TYR A 32 -90.99 -61.87 14.01
N ILE A 33 -90.21 -61.92 12.94
CA ILE A 33 -90.17 -63.10 12.06
C ILE A 33 -89.69 -64.33 12.83
N GLN A 34 -88.75 -64.19 13.77
CA GLN A 34 -88.24 -65.30 14.59
C GLN A 34 -89.22 -65.76 15.67
N SER A 35 -90.02 -64.86 16.23
CA SER A 35 -90.98 -65.18 17.29
C SER A 35 -92.27 -65.82 16.77
N ASN A 36 -92.65 -65.55 15.52
CA ASN A 36 -93.83 -66.15 14.90
C ASN A 36 -93.47 -67.37 14.05
N ALA A 37 -93.75 -68.58 14.55
CA ALA A 37 -93.38 -69.84 13.90
C ALA A 37 -93.95 -70.02 12.48
N GLN A 38 -95.15 -69.49 12.21
CA GLN A 38 -95.80 -69.58 10.90
C GLN A 38 -95.08 -68.68 9.88
N VAL A 39 -94.80 -67.44 10.27
CA VAL A 39 -94.07 -66.46 9.46
C VAL A 39 -92.61 -66.90 9.26
N LEU A 40 -91.95 -67.43 10.29
CA LEU A 40 -90.59 -67.96 10.23
C LEU A 40 -90.48 -69.08 9.20
N LYS A 41 -91.42 -70.04 9.22
CA LYS A 41 -91.46 -71.16 8.27
C LYS A 41 -91.64 -70.67 6.83
N ALA A 42 -92.50 -69.67 6.62
CA ALA A 42 -92.70 -69.07 5.30
C ALA A 42 -91.44 -68.32 4.81
N CYS A 43 -90.75 -67.60 5.69
CA CYS A 43 -89.55 -66.83 5.37
C CYS A 43 -88.29 -67.69 5.18
N THR A 44 -88.20 -68.85 5.83
CA THR A 44 -87.03 -69.75 5.74
C THR A 44 -87.22 -70.88 4.72
N LEU A 45 -88.39 -70.95 4.08
CA LEU A 45 -88.70 -71.92 3.05
C LEU A 45 -87.63 -71.86 1.92
N GLY A 46 -86.99 -73.00 1.64
CA GLY A 46 -85.89 -73.07 0.67
C GLY A 46 -84.50 -72.67 1.20
N GLY A 47 -84.30 -72.62 2.51
CA GLY A 47 -82.97 -72.44 3.14
C GLY A 47 -82.46 -71.01 3.19
N ARG A 48 -83.34 -70.02 3.04
CA ARG A 48 -82.98 -68.59 3.11
C ARG A 48 -82.64 -68.18 4.54
N ARG A 49 -81.56 -67.40 4.68
CA ARG A 49 -81.14 -66.80 5.95
C ARG A 49 -81.77 -65.41 6.09
N LEU A 50 -82.18 -65.06 7.31
CA LEU A 50 -82.73 -63.74 7.64
C LEU A 50 -81.64 -62.65 7.56
N ASP A 51 -81.39 -62.16 6.34
CA ASP A 51 -80.38 -61.15 6.02
C ASP A 51 -81.05 -59.79 5.68
N PRO A 52 -80.56 -58.66 6.22
CA PRO A 52 -81.05 -57.33 5.87
C PRO A 52 -81.06 -57.04 4.37
N GLN A 53 -80.14 -57.59 3.59
CA GLN A 53 -80.08 -57.36 2.14
C GLN A 53 -81.30 -57.93 1.39
N GLN A 54 -81.98 -58.92 1.98
CA GLN A 54 -83.19 -59.54 1.41
C GLN A 54 -84.48 -59.02 2.03
N ARG A 55 -84.44 -57.88 2.75
CA ARG A 55 -85.59 -57.28 3.45
C ARG A 55 -86.86 -57.22 2.60
N GLY A 56 -86.78 -56.71 1.37
CA GLY A 56 -87.95 -56.58 0.50
C GLY A 56 -88.58 -57.92 0.07
N TRP A 57 -87.84 -59.02 0.12
CA TRP A 57 -88.41 -60.36 -0.07
C TRP A 57 -89.13 -60.84 1.19
N PHE A 58 -88.55 -60.62 2.38
CA PHE A 58 -89.17 -60.98 3.65
C PHE A 58 -90.46 -60.19 3.89
N GLU A 59 -90.47 -58.87 3.64
CA GLU A 59 -91.68 -58.05 3.72
C GLU A 59 -92.81 -58.61 2.84
N LYS A 60 -92.50 -59.07 1.62
CA LYS A 60 -93.48 -59.71 0.72
C LYS A 60 -94.00 -61.03 1.27
N MET A 61 -93.16 -61.82 1.94
CA MET A 61 -93.60 -63.09 2.55
C MET A 61 -94.47 -62.85 3.78
N VAL A 62 -94.11 -61.88 4.63
CA VAL A 62 -94.93 -61.48 5.79
C VAL A 62 -96.28 -60.95 5.32
N LEU A 63 -96.30 -60.08 4.30
CA LEU A 63 -97.53 -59.56 3.70
C LEU A 63 -98.40 -60.69 3.13
N ARG A 64 -97.82 -61.62 2.36
CA ARG A 64 -98.55 -62.76 1.78
C ARG A 64 -99.16 -63.65 2.87
N GLU A 65 -98.47 -63.84 3.99
CA GLU A 65 -98.99 -64.64 5.10
C GLU A 65 -100.11 -63.90 5.85
N ALA A 66 -99.99 -62.58 6.02
CA ALA A 66 -101.06 -61.74 6.53
C ALA A 66 -102.31 -61.80 5.62
N GLU A 67 -102.14 -61.67 4.31
CA GLU A 67 -103.24 -61.77 3.32
C GLU A 67 -103.94 -63.13 3.33
N LYS A 68 -103.19 -64.24 3.42
CA LYS A 68 -103.78 -65.59 3.55
C LYS A 68 -104.63 -65.74 4.81
N SER A 69 -104.21 -65.10 5.90
CA SER A 69 -104.94 -65.08 7.16
C SER A 69 -106.04 -64.02 7.23
N GLN A 70 -106.33 -63.32 6.11
CA GLN A 70 -107.25 -62.19 6.03
C GLN A 70 -106.96 -61.10 7.07
N PHE A 71 -105.66 -60.80 7.28
CA PHE A 71 -105.20 -59.83 8.28
C PHE A 71 -105.67 -60.16 9.70
N SER A 72 -105.61 -61.44 10.09
CA SER A 72 -105.96 -61.89 11.45
C SER A 72 -105.22 -61.10 12.55
N GLU A 73 -105.90 -60.86 13.67
CA GLU A 73 -105.37 -60.13 14.83
C GLU A 73 -104.02 -60.69 15.32
N ALA A 74 -103.83 -62.01 15.27
CA ALA A 74 -102.59 -62.65 15.72
C ALA A 74 -101.35 -62.21 14.93
N ILE A 75 -101.48 -61.97 13.62
CA ILE A 75 -100.38 -61.49 12.76
C ILE A 75 -100.28 -59.96 12.83
N CYS A 76 -101.43 -59.27 12.78
CA CYS A 76 -101.47 -57.82 12.76
C CYS A 76 -100.98 -57.18 14.07
N ASN A 77 -101.41 -57.71 15.23
CA ASN A 77 -101.00 -57.18 16.53
C ASN A 77 -99.50 -57.33 16.76
N GLY A 78 -98.90 -58.44 16.29
CA GLY A 78 -97.46 -58.67 16.42
C GLY A 78 -96.61 -57.71 15.58
N VAL A 79 -97.06 -57.39 14.36
CA VAL A 79 -96.39 -56.39 13.51
C VAL A 79 -96.63 -54.98 14.05
N PHE A 80 -97.85 -54.68 14.49
CA PHE A 80 -98.20 -53.42 15.12
C PHE A 80 -97.35 -53.15 16.36
N ALA A 81 -97.18 -54.12 17.26
CA ALA A 81 -96.35 -54.00 18.46
C ALA A 81 -94.87 -53.73 18.12
N ALA A 82 -94.37 -54.22 16.99
CA ALA A 82 -93.01 -53.94 16.53
C ALA A 82 -92.87 -52.56 15.85
N TRP A 83 -93.96 -52.02 15.29
CA TRP A 83 -94.02 -50.72 14.63
C TRP A 83 -94.31 -49.57 15.59
N TYR A 84 -95.21 -49.76 16.54
CA TYR A 84 -95.72 -48.69 17.39
C TYR A 84 -94.62 -47.91 18.13
N PRO A 85 -93.61 -48.56 18.75
CA PRO A 85 -92.49 -47.85 19.39
C PRO A 85 -91.54 -47.13 18.41
N VAL A 86 -91.61 -47.41 17.11
CA VAL A 86 -90.77 -46.76 16.08
C VAL A 86 -91.21 -45.31 15.87
N ARG A 87 -92.48 -45.00 16.14
CA ARG A 87 -93.03 -43.64 16.10
C ARG A 87 -92.99 -43.05 17.51
N GLU A 88 -91.79 -42.74 18.00
CA GLU A 88 -91.53 -42.31 19.38
C GLU A 88 -92.48 -41.21 19.88
N GLU A 89 -92.70 -40.16 19.08
CA GLU A 89 -93.60 -39.06 19.45
C GLU A 89 -95.05 -39.53 19.70
N LEU A 90 -95.60 -40.35 18.79
CA LEU A 90 -96.97 -40.88 18.87
C LEU A 90 -97.11 -41.96 19.95
N HIS A 91 -96.07 -42.77 20.12
CA HIS A 91 -96.00 -43.81 21.14
C HIS A 91 -96.00 -43.19 22.54
N ASN A 92 -95.07 -42.28 22.82
CA ASN A 92 -94.91 -41.70 24.14
C ASN A 92 -96.16 -40.89 24.55
N THR A 93 -96.70 -40.08 23.64
CA THR A 93 -97.89 -39.26 23.91
C THR A 93 -99.12 -40.09 24.29
N LEU A 94 -99.38 -41.17 23.56
CA LEU A 94 -100.52 -42.06 23.82
C LEU A 94 -100.28 -42.95 25.06
N GLU A 95 -99.08 -43.51 25.23
CA GLU A 95 -98.76 -44.35 26.38
C GLU A 95 -98.75 -43.55 27.69
N ASP A 96 -98.19 -42.34 27.69
CA ASP A 96 -98.21 -41.44 28.85
C ASP A 96 -99.65 -41.13 29.26
N TYR A 97 -100.54 -40.91 28.29
CA TYR A 97 -101.97 -40.73 28.55
C TYR A 97 -102.61 -42.00 29.09
N PHE A 98 -102.41 -43.17 28.47
CA PHE A 98 -103.03 -44.41 28.94
C PHE A 98 -102.53 -44.88 30.32
N HIS A 99 -101.35 -44.45 30.74
CA HIS A 99 -100.82 -44.70 32.08
C HIS A 99 -101.15 -43.60 33.11
N SER A 100 -101.67 -42.47 32.65
CA SER A 100 -102.04 -41.33 33.50
C SER A 100 -103.21 -41.66 34.44
N ASP A 101 -103.27 -40.96 35.56
CA ASP A 101 -104.39 -41.09 36.49
C ASP A 101 -105.70 -40.53 35.88
N GLU A 102 -105.58 -39.54 34.97
CA GLU A 102 -106.69 -38.98 34.19
C GLU A 102 -107.41 -40.08 33.38
N TYR A 103 -106.66 -40.95 32.71
CA TYR A 103 -107.25 -42.04 31.93
C TYR A 103 -107.87 -43.14 32.82
N LYS A 104 -107.26 -43.45 33.98
CA LYS A 104 -107.82 -44.43 34.93
C LYS A 104 -109.15 -43.95 35.49
N ASP A 105 -109.25 -42.67 35.84
CA ASP A 105 -110.49 -42.05 36.32
C ASP A 105 -111.57 -42.09 35.21
N TYR A 106 -111.20 -41.69 33.98
CA TYR A 106 -112.10 -41.75 32.83
C TYR A 106 -112.63 -43.17 32.57
N ARG A 107 -111.75 -44.17 32.67
CA ARG A 107 -112.12 -45.58 32.51
C ARG A 107 -113.13 -46.04 33.55
N SER A 108 -112.92 -45.67 34.81
CA SER A 108 -113.81 -46.03 35.91
C SER A 108 -115.19 -45.38 35.80
N ALA A 109 -115.23 -44.12 35.31
CA ALA A 109 -116.46 -43.37 35.14
C ALA A 109 -117.33 -43.88 33.97
N ASN A 110 -116.72 -44.48 32.95
CA ASN A 110 -117.39 -44.90 31.72
C ASN A 110 -117.53 -46.44 31.57
N ASP A 111 -117.23 -47.21 32.61
CA ASP A 111 -117.35 -48.68 32.67
C ASP A 111 -116.65 -49.39 31.49
N ILE A 112 -115.42 -48.94 31.16
CA ILE A 112 -114.66 -49.45 30.01
C ILE A 112 -113.88 -50.71 30.42
N PRO A 113 -114.05 -51.86 29.71
CA PRO A 113 -113.38 -53.12 30.04
C PRO A 113 -111.85 -53.03 30.09
N GLU A 114 -111.20 -53.88 30.90
CA GLU A 114 -109.73 -53.93 31.09
C GLU A 114 -108.94 -54.11 29.77
N ASP A 115 -109.52 -54.80 28.79
CA ASP A 115 -108.88 -55.09 27.50
C ASP A 115 -109.21 -54.07 26.38
N SER A 116 -109.87 -52.96 26.70
CA SER A 116 -110.27 -51.94 25.72
C SER A 116 -109.60 -50.59 25.97
N TYR A 117 -108.95 -50.07 24.93
CA TYR A 117 -108.39 -48.71 24.91
C TYR A 117 -109.32 -47.79 24.12
N VAL A 118 -109.56 -46.58 24.63
CA VAL A 118 -110.44 -45.56 24.01
C VAL A 118 -109.84 -44.17 24.23
N LEU A 119 -110.02 -43.25 23.29
CA LEU A 119 -109.76 -41.82 23.50
C LEU A 119 -111.08 -41.05 23.59
N SER A 120 -111.18 -40.10 24.52
CA SER A 120 -112.24 -39.10 24.49
C SER A 120 -112.06 -38.17 23.28
N ASP A 121 -113.13 -37.54 22.80
CA ASP A 121 -113.06 -36.68 21.62
C ASP A 121 -112.14 -35.45 21.84
N GLU A 122 -112.11 -34.90 23.05
CA GLU A 122 -111.21 -33.81 23.42
C GLU A 122 -109.73 -34.22 23.33
N LYS A 123 -109.39 -35.42 23.81
CA LYS A 123 -108.01 -35.94 23.76
C LYS A 123 -107.62 -36.42 22.37
N PHE A 124 -108.58 -36.90 21.59
CA PHE A 124 -108.35 -37.21 20.19
C PHE A 124 -107.98 -35.93 19.41
N ASP A 125 -108.70 -34.83 19.60
CA ASP A 125 -108.39 -33.55 18.93
C ASP A 125 -107.07 -32.92 19.41
N GLU A 126 -106.66 -33.18 20.65
CA GLU A 126 -105.35 -32.76 21.19
C GLU A 126 -104.19 -33.53 20.54
N PHE A 127 -104.34 -34.85 20.37
CA PHE A 127 -103.25 -35.72 19.90
C PHE A 127 -103.20 -35.87 18.37
N PHE A 128 -104.32 -35.71 17.68
CA PHE A 128 -104.40 -35.88 16.23
C PHE A 128 -103.69 -34.73 15.49
N SER A 129 -102.68 -35.08 14.67
CA SER A 129 -101.97 -34.13 13.81
C SER A 129 -102.08 -34.54 12.34
N VAL A 130 -102.42 -33.57 11.49
CA VAL A 130 -102.55 -33.74 10.03
C VAL A 130 -101.22 -34.21 9.42
N SER A 131 -100.08 -33.79 9.98
CA SER A 131 -98.75 -34.23 9.56
C SER A 131 -98.51 -35.74 9.76
N GLN A 132 -99.23 -36.39 10.67
CA GLN A 132 -99.11 -37.80 11.03
C GLN A 132 -100.29 -38.65 10.56
N THR A 133 -101.10 -38.16 9.63
CA THR A 133 -102.33 -38.84 9.15
C THR A 133 -102.10 -40.31 8.77
N ASP A 134 -100.98 -40.64 8.13
CA ASP A 134 -100.66 -42.03 7.75
C ASP A 134 -100.43 -42.95 8.95
N ALA A 135 -99.87 -42.45 10.06
CA ALA A 135 -99.70 -43.21 11.29
C ALA A 135 -101.04 -43.40 12.02
N TRP A 136 -101.88 -42.37 12.05
CA TRP A 136 -103.24 -42.46 12.59
C TRP A 136 -104.14 -43.43 11.82
N ARG A 137 -103.96 -43.56 10.50
CA ARG A 137 -104.64 -44.59 9.69
C ARG A 137 -104.20 -46.02 10.04
N ILE A 138 -102.93 -46.21 10.39
CA ILE A 138 -102.42 -47.50 10.88
C ILE A 138 -103.02 -47.81 12.26
N LEU A 139 -103.07 -46.80 13.16
CA LEU A 139 -103.74 -46.94 14.46
C LEU A 139 -105.22 -47.33 14.30
N LEU A 140 -105.95 -46.63 13.44
CA LEU A 140 -107.37 -46.89 13.18
C LEU A 140 -107.67 -48.34 12.76
N ARG A 141 -106.71 -49.01 12.11
CA ARG A 141 -106.91 -50.36 11.55
C ARG A 141 -106.27 -51.49 12.36
N PHE A 142 -105.10 -51.27 12.94
CA PHE A 142 -104.28 -52.35 13.51
C PHE A 142 -103.96 -52.16 15.01
N SER A 143 -104.35 -51.03 15.62
CA SER A 143 -104.17 -50.79 17.06
C SER A 143 -105.31 -51.39 17.86
N PRO A 144 -105.12 -51.85 19.11
CA PRO A 144 -106.23 -52.20 20.03
C PRO A 144 -107.12 -51.02 20.45
N LEU A 145 -106.79 -49.79 20.00
CA LEU A 145 -107.55 -48.57 20.28
C LEU A 145 -108.88 -48.53 19.51
N LYS A 146 -109.98 -48.32 20.24
CA LYS A 146 -111.32 -48.19 19.66
C LYS A 146 -111.66 -46.72 19.37
N PHE A 147 -112.05 -46.45 18.14
CA PHE A 147 -112.43 -45.11 17.69
C PHE A 147 -113.95 -44.93 17.60
N THR A 148 -114.42 -43.71 17.82
CA THR A 148 -115.78 -43.29 17.46
C THR A 148 -115.87 -43.09 15.93
N LYS A 149 -117.10 -43.04 15.38
CA LYS A 149 -117.28 -42.81 13.93
C LYS A 149 -116.76 -41.43 13.50
N GLU A 150 -116.99 -40.41 14.31
CA GLU A 150 -116.54 -39.04 14.05
C GLU A 150 -115.01 -38.92 14.07
N GLN A 151 -114.34 -39.62 15.00
CA GLN A 151 -112.88 -39.69 15.03
C GLN A 151 -112.33 -40.39 13.77
N ALA A 152 -112.94 -41.50 13.35
CA ALA A 152 -112.54 -42.22 12.15
C ALA A 152 -112.67 -41.36 10.88
N ASP A 153 -113.77 -40.61 10.75
CA ASP A 153 -113.99 -39.71 9.61
C ASP A 153 -112.94 -38.57 9.56
N LYS A 154 -112.56 -38.01 10.72
CA LYS A 154 -111.48 -37.00 10.82
C LYS A 154 -110.12 -37.54 10.36
N VAL A 155 -109.75 -38.77 10.71
CA VAL A 155 -108.49 -39.41 10.25
C VAL A 155 -108.49 -39.64 8.74
N LEU A 156 -109.67 -39.78 8.13
CA LEU A 156 -109.82 -40.09 6.71
C LEU A 156 -109.82 -38.84 5.81
N ASP A 157 -110.14 -37.67 6.34
CA ASP A 157 -110.21 -36.43 5.55
C ASP A 157 -108.83 -35.92 5.08
N THR A 158 -108.57 -36.06 3.78
CA THR A 158 -107.31 -35.64 3.13
C THR A 158 -107.26 -34.15 2.75
N SER A 159 -108.35 -33.40 2.90
CA SER A 159 -108.45 -32.04 2.36
C SER A 159 -107.65 -31.00 3.16
N ALA A 160 -107.51 -31.19 4.48
CA ALA A 160 -106.81 -30.27 5.38
C ALA A 160 -105.27 -30.26 5.16
N GLY A 161 -104.65 -31.41 4.90
CA GLY A 161 -103.18 -31.52 4.76
C GLY A 161 -102.59 -30.88 3.49
N ASN A 162 -103.40 -30.71 2.44
CA ASN A 162 -102.94 -30.09 1.21
C ASN A 162 -102.71 -28.57 1.35
N VAL A 163 -103.40 -27.91 2.28
CA VAL A 163 -103.28 -26.46 2.49
C VAL A 163 -101.96 -26.14 3.21
N GLU A 164 -101.63 -26.89 4.26
CA GLU A 164 -100.41 -26.71 5.06
C GLU A 164 -99.13 -26.99 4.26
N LEU A 165 -99.14 -28.00 3.39
CA LEU A 165 -98.02 -28.32 2.49
C LEU A 165 -97.74 -27.23 1.44
N LEU A 166 -98.79 -26.53 0.97
CA LEU A 166 -98.64 -25.45 0.00
C LEU A 166 -98.00 -24.20 0.62
N GLU A 167 -98.25 -23.96 1.91
CA GLU A 167 -97.68 -22.85 2.65
C GLU A 167 -96.17 -23.06 2.91
N GLN A 168 -95.79 -24.26 3.36
CA GLN A 168 -94.38 -24.66 3.49
C GLN A 168 -93.62 -24.59 2.16
N LEU A 169 -94.28 -24.92 1.04
CA LEU A 169 -93.70 -24.82 -0.30
C LEU A 169 -93.41 -23.37 -0.73
N LYS A 170 -94.22 -22.41 -0.27
CA LYS A 170 -93.96 -20.98 -0.52
C LYS A 170 -92.76 -20.49 0.29
N GLU A 171 -92.71 -20.80 1.58
CA GLU A 171 -91.60 -20.40 2.46
C GLU A 171 -90.26 -20.96 1.96
N LEU A 172 -90.23 -22.24 1.55
CA LEU A 172 -89.03 -22.85 1.00
C LEU A 172 -88.57 -22.20 -0.32
N LYS A 173 -89.50 -21.74 -1.17
CA LYS A 173 -89.16 -21.03 -2.41
C LYS A 173 -88.54 -19.67 -2.13
N GLU A 174 -89.07 -18.92 -1.17
CA GLU A 174 -88.51 -17.62 -0.77
C GLU A 174 -87.11 -17.79 -0.15
N ALA A 175 -86.95 -18.75 0.76
CA ALA A 175 -85.65 -19.07 1.34
C ALA A 175 -84.62 -19.47 0.28
N ASN A 176 -85.02 -20.24 -0.74
CA ASN A 176 -84.13 -20.65 -1.83
C ASN A 176 -83.74 -19.47 -2.73
N ALA A 177 -84.66 -18.55 -3.01
CA ALA A 177 -84.35 -17.34 -3.78
C ALA A 177 -83.35 -16.43 -3.05
N ASP A 178 -83.49 -16.29 -1.74
CA ASP A 178 -82.56 -15.51 -0.92
C ASP A 178 -81.18 -16.18 -0.80
N LEU A 179 -81.13 -17.52 -0.69
CA LEU A 179 -79.88 -18.27 -0.74
C LEU A 179 -79.18 -18.10 -2.09
N GLN A 180 -79.92 -18.14 -3.21
CA GLN A 180 -79.33 -17.90 -4.53
C GLN A 180 -78.74 -16.49 -4.66
N ARG A 181 -79.44 -15.46 -4.17
CA ARG A 181 -78.91 -14.08 -4.14
C ARG A 181 -77.65 -13.95 -3.31
N LYS A 182 -77.63 -14.54 -2.11
CA LYS A 182 -76.44 -14.58 -1.25
C LYS A 182 -75.28 -15.30 -1.93
N ASN A 183 -75.55 -16.42 -2.59
CA ASN A 183 -74.52 -17.20 -3.27
C ASN A 183 -73.90 -16.42 -4.45
N ALA A 184 -74.71 -15.73 -5.25
CA ALA A 184 -74.23 -14.86 -6.32
C ALA A 184 -73.36 -13.70 -5.78
N SER A 185 -73.76 -13.08 -4.66
CA SER A 185 -72.96 -12.03 -4.00
C SER A 185 -71.60 -12.57 -3.55
N LEU A 186 -71.59 -13.70 -2.84
CA LEU A 186 -70.36 -14.34 -2.35
C LEU A 186 -69.45 -14.77 -3.50
N GLN A 187 -70.02 -15.25 -4.60
CA GLN A 187 -69.27 -15.64 -5.79
C GLN A 187 -68.58 -14.42 -6.44
N GLY A 188 -69.26 -13.28 -6.52
CA GLY A 188 -68.67 -12.03 -7.00
C GLY A 188 -67.55 -11.50 -6.07
N GLU A 189 -67.69 -11.63 -4.76
CA GLU A 189 -66.63 -11.30 -3.81
C GLU A 189 -65.42 -12.25 -3.94
N ALA A 190 -65.67 -13.55 -4.10
CA ALA A 190 -64.62 -14.54 -4.32
C ALA A 190 -63.83 -14.27 -5.61
N GLU A 191 -64.49 -13.86 -6.68
CA GLU A 191 -63.83 -13.47 -7.94
C GLU A 191 -62.97 -12.22 -7.77
N LYS A 192 -63.46 -11.19 -7.07
CA LYS A 192 -62.67 -9.99 -6.76
C LYS A 192 -61.44 -10.32 -5.91
N LEU A 193 -61.59 -11.19 -4.92
CA LEU A 193 -60.47 -11.64 -4.09
C LEU A 193 -59.44 -12.44 -4.89
N ARG A 194 -59.89 -13.31 -5.80
CA ARG A 194 -58.98 -14.03 -6.72
C ARG A 194 -58.22 -13.10 -7.64
N ALA A 195 -58.88 -12.12 -8.24
CA ALA A 195 -58.24 -11.11 -9.08
C ALA A 195 -57.18 -10.32 -8.31
N LYS A 196 -57.49 -9.92 -7.06
CA LYS A 196 -56.54 -9.23 -6.19
C LYS A 196 -55.35 -10.10 -5.82
N GLN A 197 -55.59 -11.36 -5.42
CA GLN A 197 -54.49 -12.30 -5.16
C GLN A 197 -53.59 -12.52 -6.36
N GLN A 198 -54.15 -12.54 -7.57
CA GLN A 198 -53.37 -12.70 -8.79
C GLN A 198 -52.51 -11.47 -9.10
N ALA A 199 -53.05 -10.27 -8.90
CA ALA A 199 -52.29 -9.02 -9.01
C ALA A 199 -51.16 -8.96 -7.98
N ASP A 200 -51.46 -9.20 -6.70
CA ASP A 200 -50.46 -9.22 -5.62
C ASP A 200 -49.36 -10.27 -5.90
N ALA A 201 -49.71 -11.43 -6.48
CA ALA A 201 -48.73 -12.44 -6.85
C ALA A 201 -47.80 -12.00 -7.99
N GLN A 202 -48.31 -11.23 -8.97
CA GLN A 202 -47.49 -10.64 -10.04
C GLN A 202 -46.54 -9.58 -9.47
N ASP A 203 -47.04 -8.69 -8.62
CA ASP A 203 -46.23 -7.67 -7.96
C ASP A 203 -45.11 -8.29 -7.11
N ILE A 204 -45.41 -9.37 -6.37
CA ILE A 204 -44.40 -10.12 -5.61
C ILE A 204 -43.34 -10.73 -6.54
N GLN A 205 -43.72 -11.24 -7.72
CA GLN A 205 -42.75 -11.77 -8.69
C GLN A 205 -41.86 -10.66 -9.25
N GLU A 206 -42.42 -9.49 -9.55
CA GLU A 206 -41.66 -8.35 -10.05
C GLU A 206 -40.68 -7.84 -8.99
N GLN A 207 -41.13 -7.67 -7.75
CA GLN A 207 -40.26 -7.29 -6.62
C GLN A 207 -39.13 -8.31 -6.39
N LYS A 208 -39.41 -9.61 -6.51
CA LYS A 208 -38.38 -10.66 -6.43
C LYS A 208 -37.36 -10.52 -7.57
N ARG A 209 -37.79 -10.19 -8.79
CA ARG A 209 -36.90 -9.95 -9.92
C ARG A 209 -36.03 -8.71 -9.69
N GLN A 210 -36.62 -7.60 -9.25
CA GLN A 210 -35.90 -6.38 -8.92
C GLN A 210 -34.89 -6.60 -7.78
N SER A 211 -35.26 -7.34 -6.73
CA SER A 211 -34.36 -7.68 -5.63
C SER A 211 -33.15 -8.51 -6.10
N ARG A 212 -33.35 -9.45 -7.02
CA ARG A 212 -32.24 -10.22 -7.63
C ARG A 212 -31.32 -9.31 -8.45
N GLN A 213 -31.89 -8.41 -9.24
CA GLN A 213 -31.11 -7.45 -10.02
C GLN A 213 -30.27 -6.54 -9.12
N LEU A 214 -30.88 -5.95 -8.09
CA LEU A 214 -30.18 -5.09 -7.13
C LEU A 214 -29.05 -5.82 -6.40
N ARG A 215 -29.24 -7.10 -6.04
CA ARG A 215 -28.16 -7.92 -5.45
C ARG A 215 -27.00 -8.11 -6.42
N GLN A 216 -27.27 -8.40 -7.68
CA GLN A 216 -26.23 -8.50 -8.71
C GLN A 216 -25.51 -7.17 -8.89
N ASP A 217 -26.24 -6.05 -8.96
CA ASP A 217 -25.64 -4.73 -9.08
C ASP A 217 -24.73 -4.42 -7.87
N ILE A 218 -25.17 -4.72 -6.64
CA ILE A 218 -24.36 -4.59 -5.43
C ILE A 218 -23.07 -5.41 -5.53
N GLU A 219 -23.15 -6.68 -5.94
CA GLU A 219 -21.95 -7.52 -6.12
C GLU A 219 -21.00 -6.94 -7.17
N THR A 220 -21.51 -6.41 -8.29
CA THR A 220 -20.67 -5.76 -9.30
C THR A 220 -19.99 -4.50 -8.77
N TRP A 221 -20.70 -3.69 -7.97
CA TRP A 221 -20.15 -2.51 -7.33
C TRP A 221 -19.09 -2.86 -6.28
N GLN A 222 -19.33 -3.89 -5.47
CA GLN A 222 -18.33 -4.38 -4.51
C GLN A 222 -17.04 -4.81 -5.21
N ARG A 223 -17.13 -5.59 -6.29
CA ARG A 223 -15.95 -5.98 -7.08
C ARG A 223 -15.19 -4.79 -7.66
N LYS A 224 -15.90 -3.76 -8.13
CA LYS A 224 -15.28 -2.51 -8.61
C LYS A 224 -14.58 -1.75 -7.48
N CYS A 225 -15.22 -1.63 -6.31
CA CYS A 225 -14.61 -0.99 -5.15
C CYS A 225 -13.36 -1.74 -4.68
N GLU A 226 -13.39 -3.08 -4.65
CA GLU A 226 -12.24 -3.91 -4.32
C GLU A 226 -11.09 -3.73 -5.33
N SER A 227 -11.39 -3.68 -6.63
CA SER A 227 -10.36 -3.47 -7.65
C SER A 227 -9.75 -2.08 -7.54
N GLN A 228 -10.56 -1.04 -7.31
CA GLN A 228 -10.09 0.33 -7.08
C GLN A 228 -9.26 0.42 -5.81
N GLN A 229 -9.65 -0.24 -4.73
CA GLN A 229 -8.87 -0.24 -3.49
C GLN A 229 -7.53 -0.97 -3.67
N ALA A 230 -7.49 -2.06 -4.43
CA ALA A 230 -6.25 -2.74 -4.79
C ALA A 230 -5.35 -1.85 -5.67
N GLU A 231 -5.92 -1.08 -6.60
CA GLU A 231 -5.18 -0.13 -7.43
C GLU A 231 -4.62 1.03 -6.60
N ILE A 232 -5.41 1.62 -5.69
CA ILE A 232 -4.95 2.66 -4.76
C ILE A 232 -3.77 2.16 -3.93
N LYS A 233 -3.83 0.93 -3.41
CA LYS A 233 -2.70 0.33 -2.68
C LYS A 233 -1.45 0.24 -3.55
N ARG A 234 -1.57 -0.29 -4.78
CA ARG A 234 -0.44 -0.36 -5.72
C ARG A 234 0.13 1.02 -6.06
N LEU A 235 -0.72 2.02 -6.24
CA LEU A 235 -0.30 3.39 -6.52
C LEU A 235 0.43 4.01 -5.31
N ASN A 236 -0.06 3.78 -4.09
CA ASN A 236 0.63 4.22 -2.88
C ASN A 236 1.97 3.53 -2.69
N ASP A 237 2.06 2.22 -2.93
CA ASP A 237 3.33 1.47 -2.87
C ASP A 237 4.32 2.00 -3.91
N SER A 238 3.85 2.29 -5.13
CA SER A 238 4.66 2.92 -6.18
C SER A 238 5.11 4.34 -5.82
N LEU A 239 4.24 5.12 -5.18
CA LEU A 239 4.53 6.48 -4.74
C LEU A 239 5.57 6.48 -3.62
N THR A 240 5.41 5.63 -2.60
CA THR A 240 6.40 5.48 -1.52
C THR A 240 7.75 4.98 -2.03
N GLN A 241 7.77 4.06 -3.00
CA GLN A 241 9.02 3.64 -3.65
C GLN A 241 9.69 4.77 -4.42
N LYS A 242 8.90 5.59 -5.14
CA LYS A 242 9.43 6.78 -5.85
C LYS A 242 9.97 7.83 -4.89
N ASP A 243 9.27 8.09 -3.78
CA ASP A 243 9.72 9.04 -2.75
C ASP A 243 11.02 8.56 -2.08
N ALA A 244 11.12 7.26 -1.78
CA ALA A 244 12.36 6.67 -1.27
C ALA A 244 13.52 6.81 -2.27
N ASN A 245 13.26 6.55 -3.56
CA ASN A 245 14.27 6.72 -4.61
C ASN A 245 14.68 8.19 -4.80
N LEU A 246 13.72 9.13 -4.73
CA LEU A 246 14.01 10.57 -4.80
C LEU A 246 14.83 11.02 -3.59
N SER A 247 14.47 10.58 -2.39
CA SER A 247 15.23 10.86 -1.17
C SER A 247 16.66 10.32 -1.26
N SER A 248 16.85 9.08 -1.71
CA SER A 248 18.18 8.51 -1.94
C SER A 248 19.00 9.35 -2.93
N LYS A 249 18.41 9.71 -4.08
CA LYS A 249 19.10 10.56 -5.07
C LYS A 249 19.42 11.96 -4.53
N GLU A 250 18.52 12.56 -3.75
CA GLU A 250 18.81 13.83 -3.08
C GLU A 250 19.99 13.71 -2.13
N THR A 251 20.06 12.63 -1.35
CA THR A 251 21.22 12.39 -0.46
C THR A 251 22.51 12.18 -1.24
N GLU A 252 22.48 11.40 -2.32
CA GLU A 252 23.65 11.19 -3.19
C GLU A 252 24.13 12.50 -3.82
N ILE A 253 23.22 13.34 -4.33
CA ILE A 253 23.56 14.63 -4.93
C ILE A 253 24.11 15.59 -3.85
N ARG A 254 23.52 15.62 -2.65
CA ARG A 254 24.03 16.45 -1.54
C ARG A 254 25.43 16.02 -1.14
N ASP A 255 25.68 14.71 -1.02
CA ASP A 255 27.00 14.18 -0.67
C ASP A 255 28.04 14.45 -1.75
N GLN A 256 27.70 14.28 -3.03
CA GLN A 256 28.58 14.62 -4.16
C GLN A 256 28.89 16.11 -4.19
N SER A 257 27.88 16.97 -4.05
CA SER A 257 28.05 18.42 -3.98
C SER A 257 28.92 18.83 -2.80
N ALA A 258 28.71 18.26 -1.60
CA ALA A 258 29.54 18.53 -0.43
C ALA A 258 31.00 18.13 -0.65
N ARG A 259 31.27 16.98 -1.29
CA ARG A 259 32.63 16.54 -1.66
C ARG A 259 33.28 17.49 -2.66
N GLU A 260 32.55 17.91 -3.68
CA GLU A 260 33.06 18.86 -4.69
C GLU A 260 33.34 20.24 -4.09
N ILE A 261 32.43 20.76 -3.25
CA ILE A 261 32.62 22.01 -2.52
C ILE A 261 33.88 21.92 -1.65
N SER A 262 34.05 20.83 -0.88
CA SER A 262 35.24 20.65 -0.05
C SER A 262 36.52 20.56 -0.89
N ARG A 263 36.48 19.86 -2.04
CA ARG A 263 37.62 19.79 -2.96
C ARG A 263 38.00 21.18 -3.50
N VAL A 264 37.02 21.93 -3.99
CA VAL A 264 37.25 23.29 -4.54
C VAL A 264 37.74 24.23 -3.45
N GLN A 265 37.20 24.14 -2.23
CA GLN A 265 37.66 24.94 -1.10
C GLN A 265 39.13 24.64 -0.76
N ASN A 266 39.51 23.36 -0.71
CA ASN A 266 40.91 22.97 -0.47
C ASN A 266 41.86 23.47 -1.57
N GLU A 267 41.42 23.43 -2.84
CA GLU A 267 42.19 23.99 -3.96
C GLU A 267 42.31 25.52 -3.86
N LEU A 268 41.24 26.22 -3.48
CA LEU A 268 41.26 27.65 -3.22
C LEU A 268 42.24 28.00 -2.10
N ASP A 269 42.17 27.29 -0.96
CA ASP A 269 43.06 27.53 0.18
C ASP A 269 44.53 27.26 -0.21
N ARG A 270 44.79 26.20 -0.99
CA ARG A 270 46.13 25.92 -1.53
C ARG A 270 46.64 27.06 -2.42
N ILE A 271 45.82 27.50 -3.39
CA ILE A 271 46.19 28.59 -4.31
C ILE A 271 46.39 29.90 -3.54
N GLN A 272 45.55 30.20 -2.56
CA GLN A 272 45.72 31.37 -1.69
C GLN A 272 47.03 31.30 -0.90
N GLY A 273 47.39 30.12 -0.39
CA GLY A 273 48.68 29.87 0.25
C GLY A 273 49.86 30.11 -0.71
N GLU A 274 49.80 29.55 -1.92
CA GLU A 274 50.81 29.77 -2.97
C GLU A 274 50.95 31.26 -3.32
N ILE A 275 49.84 31.98 -3.50
CA ILE A 275 49.84 33.43 -3.74
C ILE A 275 50.52 34.16 -2.59
N GLY A 276 50.25 33.79 -1.34
CA GLY A 276 50.90 34.36 -0.16
C GLY A 276 52.41 34.15 -0.16
N VAL A 277 52.87 32.95 -0.48
CA VAL A 277 54.30 32.63 -0.62
C VAL A 277 54.94 33.44 -1.75
N TRP A 278 54.30 33.55 -2.92
CA TRP A 278 54.81 34.33 -4.04
C TRP A 278 54.88 35.82 -3.73
N LYS A 279 53.87 36.38 -3.05
CA LYS A 279 53.89 37.77 -2.58
C LYS A 279 55.06 38.02 -1.63
N SER A 280 55.26 37.15 -0.63
CA SER A 280 56.36 37.26 0.31
C SER A 280 57.73 37.15 -0.38
N ARG A 281 57.89 36.22 -1.33
CA ARG A 281 59.12 36.11 -2.15
C ARG A 281 59.39 37.37 -2.96
N TYR A 282 58.35 37.91 -3.60
CA TYR A 282 58.45 39.14 -4.40
C TYR A 282 58.85 40.34 -3.53
N GLU A 283 58.21 40.51 -2.38
CA GLU A 283 58.56 41.56 -1.42
C GLU A 283 59.99 41.40 -0.88
N GLY A 284 60.42 40.17 -0.59
CA GLY A 284 61.79 39.86 -0.21
C GLY A 284 62.81 40.22 -1.30
N GLN A 285 62.53 39.87 -2.56
CA GLN A 285 63.37 40.26 -3.70
C GLN A 285 63.42 41.77 -3.90
N LEU A 286 62.30 42.48 -3.72
CA LEU A 286 62.29 43.95 -3.78
C LEU A 286 63.19 44.56 -2.69
N GLN A 287 63.15 44.03 -1.47
CA GLN A 287 64.02 44.49 -0.38
C GLN A 287 65.49 44.20 -0.69
N GLN A 288 65.80 43.00 -1.16
CA GLN A 288 67.16 42.63 -1.55
C GLN A 288 67.68 43.50 -2.71
N ASN A 289 66.87 43.76 -3.73
CA ASN A 289 67.24 44.64 -4.83
C ASN A 289 67.52 46.07 -4.35
N ARG A 290 66.74 46.60 -3.39
CA ARG A 290 67.01 47.91 -2.78
C ARG A 290 68.32 47.91 -1.99
N GLN A 291 68.64 46.83 -1.27
CA GLN A 291 69.91 46.69 -0.56
C GLN A 291 71.08 46.68 -1.54
N LEU A 292 71.01 45.85 -2.59
CA LEU A 292 72.03 45.81 -3.64
C LEU A 292 72.20 47.15 -4.36
N GLU A 293 71.11 47.88 -4.61
CA GLU A 293 71.18 49.21 -5.21
C GLU A 293 71.91 50.21 -4.29
N ASN A 294 71.67 50.13 -2.97
CA ASN A 294 72.37 50.96 -1.99
C ASN A 294 73.86 50.57 -1.87
N GLU A 295 74.17 49.28 -1.81
CA GLU A 295 75.55 48.77 -1.80
C GLU A 295 76.30 49.18 -3.07
N ALA A 296 75.67 49.12 -4.24
CA ALA A 296 76.24 49.58 -5.50
C ALA A 296 76.55 51.09 -5.45
N LYS A 297 75.64 51.91 -4.90
CA LYS A 297 75.87 53.36 -4.71
C LYS A 297 77.04 53.63 -3.75
N GLU A 298 77.14 52.88 -2.66
CA GLU A 298 78.26 52.98 -1.71
C GLU A 298 79.58 52.54 -2.33
N ALA A 299 79.59 51.44 -3.08
CA ALA A 299 80.78 50.96 -3.78
C ALA A 299 81.27 51.96 -4.84
N VAL A 300 80.36 52.59 -5.60
CA VAL A 300 80.69 53.68 -6.53
C VAL A 300 81.29 54.87 -5.79
N ARG A 301 80.74 55.23 -4.63
CA ARG A 301 81.28 56.32 -3.80
C ARG A 301 82.69 55.99 -3.29
N GLN A 302 82.91 54.77 -2.82
CA GLN A 302 84.23 54.32 -2.37
C GLN A 302 85.24 54.27 -3.51
N ALA A 303 84.85 53.73 -4.67
CA ALA A 303 85.67 53.71 -5.88
C ALA A 303 86.11 55.12 -6.29
N LYS A 304 85.21 56.11 -6.19
CA LYS A 304 85.55 57.52 -6.44
C LYS A 304 86.57 58.06 -5.45
N ILE A 305 86.42 57.77 -4.15
CA ILE A 305 87.37 58.19 -3.11
C ILE A 305 88.75 57.55 -3.35
N THR A 306 88.80 56.25 -3.67
CA THR A 306 90.05 55.55 -3.96
C THR A 306 90.71 56.07 -5.24
N GLN A 307 89.93 56.42 -6.27
CA GLN A 307 90.46 57.03 -7.48
C GLN A 307 91.06 58.40 -7.20
N GLU A 308 90.36 59.25 -6.44
CA GLU A 308 90.88 60.57 -6.04
C GLU A 308 92.17 60.46 -5.20
N ALA A 309 92.28 59.44 -4.34
CA ALA A 309 93.50 59.16 -3.59
C ALA A 309 94.64 58.67 -4.51
N SER A 310 94.33 57.76 -5.46
CA SER A 310 95.28 57.29 -6.46
C SER A 310 95.81 58.44 -7.32
N ASP A 311 94.93 59.30 -7.83
CA ASP A 311 95.29 60.45 -8.67
C ASP A 311 96.22 61.44 -7.94
N LYS A 312 96.02 61.61 -6.62
CA LYS A 312 96.95 62.40 -5.78
C LYS A 312 98.33 61.75 -5.69
N THR A 313 98.37 60.43 -5.47
CA THR A 313 99.65 59.71 -5.38
C THR A 313 100.41 59.67 -6.71
N THR A 314 99.72 59.54 -7.86
CA THR A 314 100.37 59.64 -9.18
C THR A 314 100.90 61.04 -9.43
N ALA A 315 100.15 62.09 -9.08
CA ALA A 315 100.64 63.48 -9.21
C ALA A 315 101.88 63.76 -8.33
N GLU A 316 101.95 63.16 -7.13
CA GLU A 316 103.15 63.21 -6.29
C GLU A 316 104.32 62.43 -6.90
N SER A 317 104.06 61.25 -7.45
CA SER A 317 105.08 60.45 -8.16
C SER A 317 105.63 61.17 -9.39
N GLU A 318 104.81 61.87 -10.18
CA GLU A 318 105.27 62.65 -11.34
C GLU A 318 106.18 63.82 -10.94
N LYS A 319 105.88 64.50 -9.84
CA LYS A 319 106.77 65.54 -9.28
C LYS A 319 108.14 64.95 -8.92
N LEU A 320 108.18 63.78 -8.30
CA LEU A 320 109.42 63.11 -7.94
C LEU A 320 110.21 62.62 -9.17
N ARG A 321 109.54 62.13 -10.21
CA ARG A 321 110.17 61.73 -11.48
C ARG A 321 110.87 62.89 -12.19
N SER A 322 110.27 64.09 -12.17
CA SER A 322 110.89 65.29 -12.77
C SER A 322 112.24 65.68 -12.14
N PHE A 323 112.46 65.30 -10.88
CA PHE A 323 113.73 65.52 -10.18
C PHE A 323 114.78 64.46 -10.55
N ALA A 324 114.38 63.21 -10.72
CA ALA A 324 115.27 62.11 -11.10
C ALA A 324 115.77 62.24 -12.56
N ASP A 325 114.93 62.67 -13.49
CA ASP A 325 115.33 62.92 -14.90
C ASP A 325 116.36 64.06 -15.03
N LEU A 326 116.30 65.03 -14.12
CA LEU A 326 117.24 66.16 -14.07
C LEU A 326 118.64 65.76 -13.57
N LEU A 327 118.73 64.68 -12.79
CA LEU A 327 119.99 64.08 -12.30
C LEU A 327 120.60 63.13 -13.34
N LEU A 328 119.78 62.29 -13.99
CA LEU A 328 120.26 61.29 -14.96
C LEU A 328 120.76 61.90 -16.29
N SER A 329 120.25 63.07 -16.68
CA SER A 329 120.68 63.79 -17.88
C SER A 329 122.07 64.45 -17.79
N ARG A 330 122.69 64.49 -16.60
CA ARG A 330 124.03 65.09 -16.39
C ARG A 330 125.17 64.08 -16.31
N ILE A 331 124.89 62.78 -16.37
CA ILE A 331 125.92 61.73 -16.24
C ILE A 331 126.52 61.40 -17.62
N ASP A 332 127.85 61.51 -17.73
CA ASP A 332 128.62 61.18 -18.93
C ASP A 332 128.87 59.66 -19.01
N TRP A 333 127.86 58.93 -19.50
CA TRP A 333 127.82 57.46 -19.58
C TRP A 333 129.02 56.79 -20.28
N PRO A 334 129.61 57.34 -21.36
CA PRO A 334 130.84 56.79 -21.97
C PRO A 334 132.04 56.76 -21.02
N ARG A 335 132.15 57.72 -20.09
CA ARG A 335 133.26 57.83 -19.13
C ARG A 335 133.08 56.83 -17.98
N VAL A 336 131.84 56.59 -17.57
CA VAL A 336 131.46 55.56 -16.57
C VAL A 336 131.73 54.14 -17.10
N GLY A 337 131.46 53.87 -18.37
CA GLY A 337 131.75 52.57 -18.99
C GLY A 337 133.24 52.22 -19.05
N ALA A 338 134.14 53.21 -19.15
CA ALA A 338 135.59 53.00 -19.22
C ALA A 338 136.25 52.73 -17.86
N ALA A 339 135.63 53.17 -16.75
CA ALA A 339 136.16 53.04 -15.39
C ALA A 339 135.82 51.69 -14.70
N MET A 340 134.94 50.87 -15.29
CA MET A 340 134.42 49.65 -14.68
C MET A 340 135.38 48.44 -14.80
N LYS A 341 136.06 48.06 -13.70
CA LYS A 341 136.75 46.76 -13.55
C LYS A 341 135.74 45.67 -13.14
N MET A 342 135.04 45.07 -14.12
CA MET A 342 134.01 44.04 -13.86
C MET A 342 134.56 42.60 -13.77
N ASN A 343 133.93 41.78 -12.92
CA ASN A 343 134.08 40.32 -12.85
C ASN A 343 133.49 39.64 -14.13
N PRO A 344 134.17 38.65 -14.75
CA PRO A 344 133.80 38.03 -16.04
C PRO A 344 132.33 37.61 -16.21
N THR A 345 131.63 37.12 -15.18
CA THR A 345 130.22 36.71 -15.29
C THR A 345 129.28 37.90 -15.41
N VAL A 346 129.53 38.95 -14.63
CA VAL A 346 128.82 40.24 -14.69
C VAL A 346 129.16 40.95 -16.01
N ARG A 347 130.41 40.87 -16.44
CA ARG A 347 130.85 41.39 -17.75
C ARG A 347 130.15 40.67 -18.90
N ARG A 348 129.85 39.36 -18.78
CA ARG A 348 129.13 38.59 -19.81
C ARG A 348 127.65 38.95 -19.87
N ASN A 349 126.99 39.15 -18.73
CA ASN A 349 125.58 39.57 -18.67
C ASN A 349 125.41 41.04 -19.05
N PHE A 350 126.32 41.91 -18.61
CA PHE A 350 126.38 43.31 -19.01
C PHE A 350 126.74 43.46 -20.50
N ASN A 351 127.72 42.72 -21.03
CA ASN A 351 127.99 42.69 -22.47
C ASN A 351 126.89 42.00 -23.28
N SER A 352 126.08 41.12 -22.70
CA SER A 352 124.87 40.57 -23.33
C SER A 352 123.76 41.64 -23.42
N LEU A 353 123.61 42.48 -22.39
CA LEU A 353 122.71 43.63 -22.41
C LEU A 353 123.21 44.70 -23.38
N VAL A 354 124.50 45.04 -23.37
CA VAL A 354 125.15 45.99 -24.29
C VAL A 354 125.18 45.47 -25.74
N ARG A 355 125.32 44.15 -25.97
CA ARG A 355 125.18 43.56 -27.32
C ARG A 355 123.75 43.55 -27.82
N LYS A 356 122.75 43.31 -26.95
CA LYS A 356 121.33 43.46 -27.32
C LYS A 356 120.97 44.92 -27.62
N LEU A 357 121.57 45.87 -26.89
CA LEU A 357 121.47 47.31 -27.12
C LEU A 357 122.13 47.81 -28.43
N ASN A 358 123.10 47.06 -29.00
CA ASN A 358 123.89 47.50 -30.16
C ASN A 358 123.60 46.74 -31.47
N TYR A 359 122.73 45.72 -31.48
CA TYR A 359 122.49 44.89 -32.69
C TYR A 359 121.02 44.81 -33.15
N GLU A 360 120.08 45.42 -32.43
CA GLU A 360 118.69 45.57 -32.90
C GLU A 360 118.34 47.06 -32.93
N ASP A 361 117.93 47.59 -34.09
CA ASP A 361 117.53 49.00 -34.31
C ASP A 361 116.30 49.43 -33.46
N ASN A 362 115.78 48.54 -32.59
CA ASN A 362 114.70 48.78 -31.64
C ASN A 362 115.04 48.32 -30.20
N ALA A 363 116.33 48.20 -29.86
CA ALA A 363 116.70 47.84 -28.49
C ALA A 363 116.44 49.00 -27.50
N PRO A 364 115.70 48.77 -26.40
CA PRO A 364 115.32 49.81 -25.44
C PRO A 364 116.59 50.41 -24.83
N ARG A 365 116.67 51.75 -24.75
CA ARG A 365 117.80 52.46 -24.14
C ARG A 365 118.03 51.95 -22.71
N ILE A 366 119.25 52.10 -22.16
CA ILE A 366 119.55 51.71 -20.77
C ILE A 366 118.55 52.32 -19.77
N GLU A 367 118.04 53.51 -20.08
CA GLU A 367 116.98 54.24 -19.37
C GLU A 367 115.66 53.45 -19.26
N GLU A 368 115.33 52.62 -20.25
CA GLU A 368 114.14 51.76 -20.28
C GLU A 368 114.45 50.33 -19.82
N ALA A 369 115.65 49.83 -20.11
CA ALA A 369 116.01 48.44 -19.84
C ALA A 369 116.23 48.15 -18.35
N LEU A 370 116.77 49.10 -17.58
CA LEU A 370 117.04 48.89 -16.15
C LEU A 370 115.74 48.83 -15.32
N PRO A 371 114.75 49.72 -15.49
CA PRO A 371 113.45 49.58 -14.85
C PRO A 371 112.75 48.28 -15.22
N VAL A 372 112.73 47.90 -16.51
CA VAL A 372 112.09 46.65 -16.96
C VAL A 372 112.77 45.42 -16.35
N PHE A 373 114.10 45.42 -16.25
CA PHE A 373 114.83 44.35 -15.59
C PHE A 373 114.50 44.31 -14.09
N TRP A 374 114.51 45.47 -13.41
CA TRP A 374 114.20 45.56 -11.98
C TRP A 374 112.76 45.14 -11.64
N ASP A 375 111.79 45.59 -12.44
CA ASP A 375 110.38 45.20 -12.33
C ASP A 375 110.21 43.70 -12.59
N GLY A 376 110.93 43.15 -13.58
CA GLY A 376 110.97 41.71 -13.83
C GLY A 376 111.50 40.89 -12.64
N LEU A 377 112.47 41.42 -11.90
CA LEU A 377 112.97 40.80 -10.67
C LEU A 377 111.93 40.91 -9.52
N GLN A 378 111.22 42.04 -9.38
CA GLN A 378 110.16 42.20 -8.37
C GLN A 378 108.91 41.36 -8.66
N GLU A 379 108.55 41.19 -9.92
CA GLU A 379 107.35 40.47 -10.32
C GLU A 379 107.43 38.98 -9.95
N ARG A 380 108.64 38.39 -9.99
CA ARG A 380 108.86 37.00 -9.55
C ARG A 380 108.62 36.83 -8.05
N GLU A 381 109.12 37.77 -7.25
CA GLU A 381 108.89 37.81 -5.80
C GLU A 381 107.38 37.93 -5.48
N LYS A 382 106.67 38.84 -6.17
CA LYS A 382 105.22 39.00 -6.01
C LYS A 382 104.45 37.73 -6.39
N LYS A 383 104.85 37.05 -7.45
CA LYS A 383 104.23 35.79 -7.90
C LYS A 383 104.41 34.67 -6.88
N LEU A 384 105.60 34.54 -6.30
CA LEU A 384 105.85 33.56 -5.23
C LEU A 384 104.96 33.84 -4.00
N ILE A 385 104.88 35.10 -3.55
CA ILE A 385 104.01 35.49 -2.43
C ILE A 385 102.54 35.19 -2.75
N ALA A 386 102.10 35.47 -3.97
CA ALA A 386 100.72 35.20 -4.40
C ALA A 386 100.42 33.69 -4.44
N LYS A 387 101.33 32.85 -4.94
CA LYS A 387 101.21 31.39 -4.92
C LYS A 387 101.10 30.87 -3.48
N ILE A 388 102.00 31.29 -2.59
CA ILE A 388 101.98 30.87 -1.18
C ILE A 388 100.68 31.33 -0.47
N ALA A 389 100.22 32.56 -0.71
CA ALA A 389 99.00 33.08 -0.12
C ALA A 389 97.73 32.32 -0.56
N LYS A 390 97.79 31.65 -1.71
CA LYS A 390 96.72 30.83 -2.29
C LYS A 390 96.98 29.33 -2.24
N SER A 391 98.03 28.90 -1.52
CA SER A 391 98.45 27.49 -1.35
C SER A 391 97.29 26.55 -1.07
N ASN A 392 96.48 26.81 -0.04
CA ASN A 392 95.32 25.98 0.30
C ASN A 392 94.30 25.80 -0.84
N THR A 393 94.15 26.79 -1.72
CA THR A 393 93.25 26.73 -2.88
C THR A 393 93.89 26.06 -4.09
N GLU A 394 95.16 26.35 -4.36
CA GLU A 394 95.87 25.85 -5.54
C GLU A 394 96.34 24.40 -5.37
N GLU A 395 96.71 23.99 -4.15
CA GLU A 395 97.02 22.59 -3.79
C GLU A 395 95.83 21.67 -4.07
N VAL A 396 94.64 22.10 -3.67
CA VAL A 396 93.39 21.33 -3.84
C VAL A 396 92.95 21.32 -5.31
N MET A 397 93.17 22.40 -6.06
CA MET A 397 92.83 22.47 -7.49
C MET A 397 93.71 21.57 -8.36
N ASN A 398 95.01 21.47 -8.07
CA ASN A 398 95.95 20.72 -8.90
C ASN A 398 96.02 19.22 -8.57
N GLY A 399 95.50 18.79 -7.41
CA GLY A 399 95.39 17.37 -7.03
C GLY A 399 96.72 16.62 -6.84
N ASN A 400 97.85 17.33 -6.89
CA ASN A 400 99.20 16.82 -6.68
C ASN A 400 99.95 17.73 -5.69
N MET A 401 99.88 17.37 -4.42
CA MET A 401 100.46 18.16 -3.32
C MET A 401 102.00 18.19 -3.39
N ASP A 402 102.65 17.04 -3.62
CA ASP A 402 104.11 16.95 -3.65
C ASP A 402 104.71 17.76 -4.81
N GLY A 403 104.13 17.66 -6.01
CA GLY A 403 104.59 18.44 -7.16
C GLY A 403 104.41 19.95 -6.99
N TYR A 404 103.34 20.39 -6.32
CA TYR A 404 103.12 21.81 -6.04
C TYR A 404 104.19 22.38 -5.09
N TRP A 405 104.54 21.63 -4.04
CA TRP A 405 105.58 22.06 -3.10
C TRP A 405 106.99 22.00 -3.69
N ASP A 406 107.29 21.04 -4.57
CA ASP A 406 108.55 21.00 -5.32
C ASP A 406 108.69 22.23 -6.26
N GLU A 407 107.62 22.61 -6.96
CA GLU A 407 107.59 23.82 -7.79
C GLU A 407 107.78 25.09 -6.95
N ILE A 408 107.11 25.19 -5.79
CA ILE A 408 107.31 26.31 -4.86
C ILE A 408 108.76 26.36 -4.38
N SER A 409 109.38 25.22 -4.09
CA SER A 409 110.78 25.16 -3.66
C SER A 409 111.73 25.69 -4.74
N GLN A 410 111.49 25.34 -6.01
CA GLN A 410 112.25 25.90 -7.13
C GLN A 410 112.03 27.40 -7.27
N ASP A 411 110.78 27.88 -7.15
CA ASP A 411 110.46 29.30 -7.19
C ASP A 411 111.15 30.08 -6.04
N PHE A 412 111.32 29.45 -4.86
CA PHE A 412 112.11 30.01 -3.75
C PHE A 412 113.59 30.15 -4.10
N GLU A 413 114.21 29.12 -4.67
CA GLU A 413 115.62 29.16 -5.10
C GLU A 413 115.83 30.25 -6.18
N GLU A 414 114.92 30.34 -7.16
CA GLU A 414 114.96 31.39 -8.16
C GLU A 414 114.78 32.78 -7.56
N THR A 415 113.87 32.94 -6.59
CA THR A 415 113.66 34.22 -5.90
C THR A 415 114.88 34.61 -5.06
N GLN A 416 115.57 33.65 -4.45
CA GLN A 416 116.82 33.91 -3.74
C GLN A 416 117.91 34.44 -4.70
N LEU A 417 118.12 33.79 -5.84
CA LEU A 417 119.03 34.26 -6.90
C LEU A 417 118.67 35.68 -7.36
N THR A 418 117.37 35.95 -7.49
CA THR A 418 116.83 37.24 -7.89
C THR A 418 117.12 38.32 -6.85
N LEU A 419 116.97 38.02 -5.56
CA LEU A 419 117.29 38.93 -4.45
C LEU A 419 118.79 39.18 -4.35
N GLU A 420 119.62 38.16 -4.53
CA GLU A 420 121.09 38.31 -4.58
C GLU A 420 121.51 39.22 -5.75
N ALA A 421 120.91 39.05 -6.94
CA ALA A 421 121.14 39.93 -8.07
C ALA A 421 120.72 41.38 -7.79
N ARG A 422 119.59 41.61 -7.10
CA ARG A 422 119.16 42.95 -6.68
C ARG A 422 120.10 43.57 -5.65
N MET A 423 120.54 42.81 -4.65
CA MET A 423 121.53 43.30 -3.68
C MET A 423 122.84 43.67 -4.36
N PHE A 424 123.30 42.84 -5.28
CA PHE A 424 124.50 43.13 -6.06
C PHE A 424 124.35 44.39 -6.91
N MET A 425 123.21 44.55 -7.60
CA MET A 425 122.91 45.76 -8.37
C MET A 425 122.81 47.00 -7.49
N LEU A 426 122.23 46.90 -6.29
CA LEU A 426 122.21 48.00 -5.32
C LEU A 426 123.61 48.35 -4.83
N GLY A 427 124.47 47.35 -4.60
CA GLY A 427 125.89 47.56 -4.32
C GLY A 427 126.59 48.29 -5.46
N LEU A 428 126.36 47.86 -6.69
CA LEU A 428 126.93 48.49 -7.89
C LEU A 428 126.41 49.92 -8.09
N LEU A 429 125.11 50.15 -7.93
CA LEU A 429 124.51 51.49 -8.01
C LEU A 429 125.06 52.39 -6.90
N ARG A 430 125.21 51.89 -5.67
CA ARG A 430 125.85 52.61 -4.57
C ARG A 430 127.30 52.96 -4.92
N ASP A 431 128.09 51.99 -5.37
CA ASP A 431 129.50 52.20 -5.67
C ASP A 431 129.68 53.18 -6.83
N VAL A 432 128.87 53.08 -7.89
CA VAL A 432 128.84 54.06 -8.99
C VAL A 432 128.43 55.43 -8.47
N PHE A 433 127.32 55.51 -7.72
CA PHE A 433 126.81 56.78 -7.19
C PHE A 433 127.86 57.52 -6.35
N PHE A 434 128.61 56.81 -5.49
CA PHE A 434 129.66 57.41 -4.66
C PHE A 434 131.04 57.53 -5.36
N GLN A 435 131.28 56.85 -6.48
CA GLN A 435 132.50 57.03 -7.29
C GLN A 435 132.38 58.18 -8.31
N THR A 436 131.16 58.53 -8.74
CA THR A 436 130.91 59.67 -9.65
C THR A 436 130.54 60.96 -8.91
N PHE A 437 130.37 60.92 -7.58
CA PHE A 437 130.11 62.11 -6.77
C PHE A 437 131.43 62.74 -6.31
N GLU A 438 131.90 63.76 -7.02
CA GLU A 438 132.89 64.68 -6.48
C GLU A 438 132.14 65.80 -5.70
N PRO A 439 132.55 66.15 -4.47
CA PRO A 439 131.82 67.15 -3.66
C PRO A 439 131.74 68.54 -4.31
N GLU A 440 132.55 68.80 -5.33
CA GLU A 440 132.58 70.03 -6.13
C GLU A 440 131.40 70.14 -7.12
N ASP A 441 130.75 69.03 -7.48
CA ASP A 441 129.58 69.01 -8.40
C ASP A 441 128.27 69.55 -7.78
N LEU A 442 128.28 69.83 -6.47
CA LEU A 442 127.17 70.47 -5.75
C LEU A 442 127.22 72.01 -5.78
N GLU A 443 128.29 72.62 -6.30
CA GLU A 443 128.53 74.05 -6.06
C GLU A 443 127.69 75.01 -6.92
N LYS A 444 127.15 74.63 -8.10
CA LYS A 444 126.28 75.55 -8.90
C LYS A 444 125.14 74.88 -9.69
N PRO A 445 123.87 75.22 -9.43
CA PRO A 445 122.72 74.72 -10.18
C PRO A 445 122.50 75.51 -11.49
N ILE A 446 122.82 74.89 -12.64
CA ILE A 446 122.42 75.40 -13.96
C ILE A 446 121.02 74.86 -14.31
N ILE A 447 119.96 75.64 -14.02
CA ILE A 447 118.61 75.39 -14.52
C ILE A 447 118.41 76.25 -15.78
N PRO A 448 118.12 75.68 -16.97
CA PRO A 448 117.76 76.49 -18.13
C PRO A 448 116.37 77.13 -17.94
N PRO A 449 116.19 78.43 -18.24
CA PRO A 449 114.94 79.15 -17.98
C PRO A 449 113.79 78.69 -18.89
N LYS A 450 112.61 78.52 -18.30
CA LYS A 450 111.33 78.21 -18.97
C LYS A 450 111.02 79.27 -20.04
N LYS A 451 110.79 78.85 -21.29
CA LYS A 451 110.13 79.68 -22.30
C LYS A 451 108.66 79.89 -21.89
N LYS A 452 108.24 81.15 -21.89
CA LYS A 452 106.85 81.59 -21.67
C LYS A 452 105.96 81.21 -22.83
#